data_AF-A0AAD6KBP4-F1
#
_entry.id   AF-A0AAD6KBP4-F1
#
_cell.length_a   1.000
_cell.length_b   1.000
_cell.length_c   1.000
_cell.angle_alpha   90.00
_cell.angle_beta   90.00
_cell.angle_gamma   90.00
#
_symmetry.space_group_name_H-M   'P 1'
#
loop_
_entity.id
_entity.type
_entity.pdbx_description
1 polymer ?
#
loop_
_entity_poly.entity_id
_entity_poly.type
_entity_poly.pdbx_seq_one_letter_code
_entity_poly.pdbx_strand_id
1 'polypeptide(L)'
;MGWLKVFLLQSISSPVLGNILQQSKVKDGIRYIKILGVPCEAVYMFIRFLYSSCYEEDEMKKFVLHLMVLSHAYSVPSLKRICIDFLEQDYLTRENVIDVLQLARSCNAPRLSFICVRMVVKDLKTISSTEGWKVMKRANPALEQELVESVVEADSRKQERMRKIEERKVYLQLYEAMEALLHICRDGCRTIGP
;
A
#
# COMPACT_ATOMS: atom_id res chain seq x y z
N MET A 1 13.05 -0.14 -42.43
CA MET A 1 11.86 0.19 -41.61
C MET A 1 11.77 -0.55 -40.27
N GLY A 2 12.29 -1.78 -40.10
CA GLY A 2 12.14 -2.56 -38.86
C GLY A 2 12.83 -2.00 -37.61
N TRP A 3 14.07 -1.51 -37.74
CA TRP A 3 14.85 -0.96 -36.62
C TRP A 3 14.24 0.31 -36.00
N LEU A 4 13.70 1.20 -36.85
CA LEU A 4 12.98 2.40 -36.41
C LEU A 4 11.73 2.04 -35.60
N LYS A 5 10.98 0.99 -35.99
CA LYS A 5 9.80 0.52 -35.24
C LYS A 5 10.18 -0.07 -33.88
N VAL A 6 11.25 -0.86 -33.80
CA VAL A 6 11.72 -1.45 -32.53
C VAL A 6 12.24 -0.37 -31.57
N PHE A 7 12.97 0.62 -32.09
CA PHE A 7 13.48 1.74 -31.31
C PHE A 7 12.36 2.68 -30.82
N LEU A 8 11.33 2.90 -31.65
CA LEU A 8 10.12 3.62 -31.25
C LEU A 8 9.34 2.85 -30.18
N LEU A 9 9.16 1.54 -30.32
CA LEU A 9 8.50 0.72 -29.29
C LEU A 9 9.22 0.79 -27.94
N GLN A 10 10.55 0.69 -27.93
CA GLN A 10 11.33 0.83 -26.70
C GLN A 10 11.22 2.23 -26.07
N SER A 11 11.22 3.28 -26.89
CA SER A 11 11.07 4.66 -26.42
C SER A 11 9.66 4.95 -25.90
N ILE A 12 8.64 4.29 -26.46
CA ILE A 12 7.24 4.37 -26.01
C ILE A 12 7.05 3.59 -24.71
N SER A 13 7.61 2.38 -24.61
CA SER A 13 7.49 1.54 -23.40
C SER A 13 8.27 2.09 -22.21
N SER A 14 9.40 2.78 -22.45
CA SER A 14 10.18 3.47 -21.41
C SER A 14 10.90 4.69 -22.01
N PRO A 15 10.40 5.92 -21.76
CA PRO A 15 11.07 7.14 -22.20
C PRO A 15 12.48 7.28 -21.61
N VAL A 16 12.68 6.82 -20.37
CA VAL A 16 13.96 6.85 -19.68
C VAL A 16 14.98 5.95 -20.37
N LEU A 17 14.63 4.70 -20.69
CA LEU A 17 15.52 3.81 -21.42
C LEU A 17 15.81 4.34 -22.82
N GLY A 18 14.80 4.88 -23.53
CA GLY A 18 15.00 5.52 -24.83
C GLY A 18 16.07 6.61 -24.77
N ASN A 19 15.99 7.49 -23.77
CA ASN A 19 16.97 8.56 -23.57
C ASN A 19 18.37 8.02 -23.21
N ILE A 20 18.46 7.04 -22.30
CA ILE A 20 19.73 6.41 -21.92
C ILE A 20 20.38 5.74 -23.14
N LEU A 21 19.59 5.05 -23.97
CA LEU A 21 20.08 4.43 -25.20
C LEU A 21 20.62 5.47 -26.18
N GLN A 22 19.92 6.59 -26.38
CA GLN A 22 20.39 7.66 -27.26
C GLN A 22 21.73 8.24 -26.80
N GLN A 23 21.90 8.45 -25.50
CA GLN A 23 23.11 9.03 -24.91
C GLN A 23 24.27 8.03 -24.73
N SER A 24 23.99 6.72 -24.80
CA SER A 24 25.00 5.69 -24.59
C SER A 24 26.10 5.69 -25.65
N LYS A 25 27.36 5.48 -25.22
CA LYS A 25 28.50 5.35 -26.13
C LYS A 25 28.40 4.04 -26.92
N VAL A 26 28.59 4.14 -28.23
CA VAL A 26 28.69 2.97 -29.11
C VAL A 26 30.10 2.40 -28.99
N LYS A 27 30.23 1.10 -28.66
CA LYS A 27 31.47 0.35 -28.88
C LYS A 27 31.17 -0.80 -29.82
N ASP A 28 32.01 -0.98 -30.83
CA ASP A 28 31.89 -2.06 -31.82
C ASP A 28 30.50 -2.12 -32.50
N GLY A 29 29.89 -0.96 -32.71
CA GLY A 29 28.53 -0.85 -33.29
C GLY A 29 27.39 -1.18 -32.32
N ILE A 30 27.68 -1.56 -31.07
CA ILE A 30 26.70 -1.98 -30.08
C ILE A 30 26.59 -0.93 -28.95
N ARG A 31 25.36 -0.67 -28.51
CA ARG A 31 25.06 0.14 -27.33
C ARG A 31 24.76 -0.77 -26.14
N TYR A 32 25.31 -0.46 -24.97
CA TYR A 32 25.12 -1.23 -23.76
C TYR A 32 24.62 -0.34 -22.61
N ILE A 33 23.71 -0.88 -21.81
CA ILE A 33 23.19 -0.27 -20.58
C ILE A 33 23.52 -1.20 -19.43
N LYS A 34 24.08 -0.63 -18.35
CA LYS A 34 24.31 -1.36 -17.10
C LYS A 34 23.15 -1.11 -16.15
N ILE A 35 22.41 -2.17 -15.85
CA ILE A 35 21.38 -2.16 -14.80
C ILE A 35 22.01 -2.85 -13.58
N LEU A 36 22.14 -2.12 -12.47
CA LEU A 36 22.81 -2.59 -11.25
C LEU A 36 21.81 -2.66 -10.09
N GLY A 37 22.12 -3.48 -9.08
CA GLY A 37 21.34 -3.55 -7.84
C GLY A 37 20.08 -4.42 -7.90
N VAL A 38 19.89 -5.19 -8.97
CA VAL A 38 18.77 -6.13 -9.13
C VAL A 38 19.26 -7.47 -9.72
N PRO A 39 18.59 -8.60 -9.41
CA PRO A 39 18.90 -9.90 -10.00
C PRO A 39 18.81 -9.89 -11.52
N CYS A 40 19.68 -10.65 -12.20
CA CYS A 40 19.69 -10.75 -13.66
C CYS A 40 18.36 -11.24 -14.22
N GLU A 41 17.72 -12.18 -13.53
CA GLU A 41 16.42 -12.75 -13.87
C GLU A 41 15.32 -11.70 -13.81
N ALA A 42 15.34 -10.82 -12.81
CA ALA A 42 14.39 -9.71 -12.71
C ALA A 42 14.56 -8.72 -13.87
N VAL A 43 15.80 -8.46 -14.30
CA VAL A 43 16.08 -7.63 -15.47
C VAL A 43 15.58 -8.29 -16.74
N TYR A 44 15.85 -9.58 -16.93
CA TYR A 44 15.36 -10.33 -18.08
C TYR A 44 13.83 -10.24 -18.20
N MET A 45 13.14 -10.42 -17.08
CA MET A 45 11.69 -10.30 -16.98
C MET A 45 11.17 -8.91 -17.32
N PHE A 46 11.83 -7.89 -16.79
CA PHE A 46 11.52 -6.50 -17.10
C PHE A 46 11.67 -6.21 -18.60
N ILE A 47 12.79 -6.64 -19.21
CA ILE A 47 13.01 -6.48 -20.65
C ILE A 47 11.96 -7.25 -21.45
N ARG A 48 11.66 -8.51 -21.09
CA ARG A 48 10.61 -9.30 -21.74
C ARG A 48 9.27 -8.55 -21.74
N PHE A 49 8.87 -7.99 -20.60
CA PHE A 49 7.66 -7.17 -20.51
C PHE A 49 7.69 -5.95 -21.43
N LEU A 50 8.81 -5.23 -21.55
CA LEU A 50 8.91 -4.06 -22.43
C LEU A 50 8.64 -4.38 -23.91
N TYR A 51 9.00 -5.58 -24.34
CA TYR A 51 8.87 -6.02 -25.73
C TYR A 51 7.52 -6.68 -26.03
N SER A 52 7.01 -7.52 -25.12
CA SER A 52 5.81 -8.32 -25.36
C SER A 52 4.60 -7.88 -24.55
N SER A 53 4.77 -7.04 -23.53
CA SER A 53 3.78 -6.75 -22.48
C SER A 53 3.25 -8.00 -21.77
N CYS A 54 3.97 -9.12 -21.85
CA CYS A 54 3.62 -10.38 -21.20
C CYS A 54 4.48 -10.60 -19.95
N TYR A 55 3.88 -11.23 -18.94
CA TYR A 55 4.55 -11.71 -17.74
C TYR A 55 3.89 -13.02 -17.30
N GLU A 56 4.61 -13.82 -16.52
CA GLU A 56 4.07 -15.01 -15.86
C GLU A 56 3.87 -14.72 -14.38
N GLU A 57 2.78 -15.23 -13.78
CA GLU A 57 2.45 -14.96 -12.39
C GLU A 57 3.50 -15.51 -11.41
N ASP A 58 4.05 -16.69 -11.67
CA ASP A 58 5.05 -17.31 -10.79
C ASP A 58 6.39 -16.57 -10.81
N GLU A 59 6.72 -15.95 -11.95
CA GLU A 59 7.89 -15.06 -12.05
C GLU A 59 7.62 -13.72 -11.36
N MET A 60 6.38 -13.19 -11.47
CA MET A 60 5.94 -12.02 -10.73
C MET A 60 6.07 -12.25 -9.22
N LYS A 61 5.61 -13.38 -8.69
CA LYS A 61 5.75 -13.75 -7.26
C LYS A 61 7.19 -13.66 -6.76
N LYS A 62 8.15 -14.06 -7.58
CA LYS A 62 9.58 -14.09 -7.20
C LYS A 62 10.21 -12.71 -7.23
N PHE A 63 9.82 -11.87 -8.19
CA PHE A 63 10.55 -10.64 -8.50
C PHE A 63 9.71 -9.36 -8.41
N VAL A 64 8.48 -9.39 -7.90
CA VAL A 64 7.56 -8.23 -7.89
C VAL A 64 8.18 -6.97 -7.28
N LEU A 65 8.95 -7.08 -6.20
CA LEU A 65 9.60 -5.92 -5.59
C LEU A 65 10.65 -5.30 -6.53
N HIS A 66 11.47 -6.15 -7.17
CA HIS A 66 12.46 -5.71 -8.16
C HIS A 66 11.79 -5.10 -9.40
N LEU A 67 10.72 -5.72 -9.90
CA LEU A 67 9.95 -5.23 -11.04
C LEU A 67 9.25 -3.90 -10.72
N MET A 68 8.79 -3.70 -9.49
CA MET A 68 8.24 -2.42 -9.04
C MET A 68 9.31 -1.32 -9.04
N VAL A 69 10.53 -1.60 -8.56
CA VAL A 69 11.66 -0.65 -8.63
C VAL A 69 12.01 -0.33 -10.08
N LEU A 70 12.18 -1.36 -10.92
CA LEU A 70 12.56 -1.19 -12.33
C LEU A 70 11.50 -0.40 -13.10
N SER A 71 10.23 -0.74 -12.93
CA SER A 71 9.12 -0.03 -13.57
C SER A 71 9.01 1.42 -13.11
N HIS A 72 9.34 1.73 -11.85
CA HIS A 72 9.41 3.13 -11.41
C HIS A 72 10.62 3.85 -12.00
N ALA A 73 11.83 3.30 -11.84
CA ALA A 73 13.08 3.93 -12.24
C ALA A 73 13.14 4.20 -13.75
N TYR A 74 12.61 3.28 -14.55
CA TYR A 74 12.56 3.39 -16.00
C TYR A 74 11.22 3.93 -16.53
N SER A 75 10.35 4.47 -15.68
CA SER A 75 9.08 5.09 -16.08
C SER A 75 8.22 4.20 -16.99
N VAL A 76 7.84 3.03 -16.48
CA VAL A 76 6.97 2.03 -17.14
C VAL A 76 5.68 1.88 -16.32
N PRO A 77 4.69 2.78 -16.48
CA PRO A 77 3.53 2.83 -15.58
C PRO A 77 2.64 1.59 -15.66
N SER A 78 2.55 0.94 -16.81
CA SER A 78 1.76 -0.29 -17.01
C SER A 78 2.25 -1.42 -16.11
N LEU A 79 3.55 -1.73 -16.14
CA LEU A 79 4.15 -2.72 -15.27
C LEU A 79 4.03 -2.34 -13.80
N LYS A 80 4.26 -1.05 -13.48
CA LYS A 80 4.15 -0.57 -12.10
C LYS A 80 2.77 -0.81 -11.51
N ARG A 81 1.69 -0.59 -12.29
CA ARG A 81 0.32 -0.88 -11.86
C ARG A 81 0.12 -2.37 -11.58
N ILE A 82 0.56 -3.23 -12.51
CA ILE A 82 0.50 -4.68 -12.33
C ILE A 82 1.22 -5.12 -11.04
N CYS A 83 2.43 -4.61 -10.78
CA CYS A 83 3.15 -4.93 -9.56
C CYS A 83 2.43 -4.43 -8.30
N ILE A 84 1.84 -3.23 -8.34
CA ILE A 84 1.05 -2.69 -7.22
C ILE A 84 -0.17 -3.57 -6.96
N ASP A 85 -0.95 -3.90 -7.99
CA ASP A 85 -2.14 -4.72 -7.85
C ASP A 85 -1.80 -6.12 -7.31
N PHE A 86 -0.70 -6.71 -7.81
CA PHE A 86 -0.19 -7.99 -7.31
C PHE A 86 0.24 -7.92 -5.84
N LEU A 87 0.93 -6.85 -5.45
CA LEU A 87 1.34 -6.63 -4.06
C LEU A 87 0.13 -6.51 -3.14
N GLU A 88 -0.88 -5.75 -3.56
CA GLU A 88 -2.10 -5.53 -2.77
C GLU A 88 -2.93 -6.81 -2.57
N GLN A 89 -2.98 -7.70 -3.58
CA GLN A 89 -3.86 -8.86 -3.57
C GLN A 89 -3.22 -10.11 -2.97
N ASP A 90 -1.98 -10.42 -3.35
CA ASP A 90 -1.44 -11.78 -3.17
C ASP A 90 -0.11 -11.84 -2.41
N TYR A 91 0.61 -10.71 -2.26
CA TYR A 91 1.97 -10.73 -1.70
C TYR A 91 2.11 -10.00 -0.36
N LEU A 92 1.19 -9.11 -0.01
CA LEU A 92 1.31 -8.33 1.23
C LEU A 92 1.00 -9.20 2.47
N THR A 93 1.99 -9.36 3.33
CA THR A 93 1.91 -10.15 4.56
C THR A 93 2.38 -9.33 5.76
N ARG A 94 2.10 -9.82 6.98
CA ARG A 94 2.58 -9.17 8.22
C ARG A 94 4.10 -9.11 8.29
N GLU A 95 4.79 -10.10 7.71
CA GLU A 95 6.26 -10.18 7.72
C GLU A 95 6.92 -9.16 6.79
N ASN A 96 6.33 -8.89 5.61
CA ASN A 96 6.94 -8.02 4.60
C ASN A 96 6.33 -6.61 4.51
N VAL A 97 5.28 -6.30 5.28
CA VAL A 97 4.52 -5.04 5.18
C VAL A 97 5.40 -3.79 5.33
N ILE A 98 6.45 -3.85 6.15
CA ILE A 98 7.35 -2.73 6.39
C ILE A 98 8.29 -2.50 5.22
N ASP A 99 8.79 -3.57 4.60
CA ASP A 99 9.63 -3.48 3.41
C ASP A 99 8.82 -2.97 2.21
N VAL A 100 7.61 -3.50 2.05
CA VAL A 100 6.67 -3.04 1.01
C VAL A 100 6.25 -1.59 1.23
N LEU A 101 6.03 -1.15 2.47
CA LEU A 101 5.72 0.25 2.78
C LEU A 101 6.85 1.19 2.35
N GLN A 102 8.10 0.87 2.71
CA GLN A 102 9.26 1.68 2.34
C GLN A 102 9.44 1.73 0.82
N LEU A 103 9.26 0.59 0.15
CA LEU A 103 9.31 0.52 -1.30
C LEU A 103 8.18 1.33 -1.95
N ALA A 104 6.96 1.23 -1.44
CA ALA A 104 5.80 1.96 -1.96
C ALA A 104 5.99 3.48 -1.85
N ARG A 105 6.57 3.97 -0.74
CA ARG A 105 6.93 5.39 -0.58
C ARG A 105 8.02 5.81 -1.56
N SER A 106 9.11 5.03 -1.65
CA SER A 106 10.24 5.30 -2.54
C SER A 106 9.82 5.32 -4.01
N CYS A 107 8.89 4.43 -4.37
CA CYS A 107 8.36 4.32 -5.72
C CYS A 107 7.16 5.23 -5.99
N ASN A 108 6.78 6.16 -5.11
CA ASN A 108 5.61 7.02 -5.30
C ASN A 108 4.31 6.23 -5.60
N ALA A 109 3.96 5.28 -4.73
CA ALA A 109 2.77 4.44 -4.81
C ALA A 109 1.86 4.67 -3.57
N PRO A 110 1.15 5.82 -3.50
CA PRO A 110 0.46 6.25 -2.28
C PRO A 110 -0.66 5.31 -1.82
N ARG A 111 -1.38 4.67 -2.76
CA ARG A 111 -2.44 3.70 -2.44
C ARG A 111 -1.89 2.48 -1.70
N LEU A 112 -0.80 1.89 -2.21
CA LEU A 112 -0.14 0.76 -1.57
C LEU A 112 0.45 1.16 -0.22
N SER A 113 1.08 2.35 -0.12
CA SER A 113 1.56 2.89 1.16
C SER A 113 0.43 3.01 2.19
N PHE A 114 -0.73 3.52 1.79
CA PHE A 114 -1.90 3.64 2.67
C PHE A 114 -2.41 2.27 3.15
N ILE A 115 -2.48 1.28 2.26
CA ILE A 115 -2.87 -0.09 2.62
C ILE A 115 -1.89 -0.68 3.64
N CYS A 116 -0.59 -0.50 3.44
CA CYS A 116 0.44 -0.96 4.37
C CYS A 116 0.29 -0.29 5.75
N VAL A 117 0.14 1.04 5.80
CA VAL A 117 -0.08 1.76 7.07
C VAL A 117 -1.35 1.26 7.78
N ARG A 118 -2.44 1.02 7.04
CA ARG A 118 -3.67 0.45 7.62
C ARG A 118 -3.46 -0.93 8.22
N MET A 119 -2.64 -1.78 7.60
CA MET A 119 -2.28 -3.08 8.16
C MET A 119 -1.48 -2.95 9.46
N VAL A 120 -0.51 -2.02 9.48
CA VAL A 120 0.24 -1.68 10.70
C VAL A 120 -0.68 -1.20 11.81
N VAL A 121 -1.58 -0.25 11.53
CA VAL A 121 -2.55 0.26 12.51
C VAL A 121 -3.44 -0.84 13.06
N LYS A 122 -3.83 -1.81 12.22
CA LYS A 122 -4.71 -2.92 12.63
C LYS A 122 -4.00 -3.95 13.52
N ASP A 123 -2.70 -4.17 13.33
CA ASP A 123 -1.96 -5.25 14.00
C ASP A 123 -0.50 -4.88 14.32
N LEU A 124 -0.29 -3.72 14.94
CA LEU A 124 1.04 -3.25 15.34
C LEU A 124 1.73 -4.26 16.26
N LYS A 125 0.98 -4.92 17.14
CA LYS A 125 1.52 -5.90 18.10
C LYS A 125 2.27 -7.02 17.38
N THR A 126 1.67 -7.61 16.34
CA THR A 126 2.33 -8.68 15.58
C THR A 126 3.40 -8.13 14.65
N ILE A 127 3.20 -6.96 14.05
CA ILE A 127 4.16 -6.39 13.09
C ILE A 127 5.44 -5.91 13.79
N SER A 128 5.33 -5.37 15.01
CA SER A 128 6.48 -4.87 15.77
C SER A 128 7.49 -5.94 16.19
N SER A 129 7.11 -7.22 16.19
CA SER A 129 8.01 -8.34 16.46
C SER A 129 8.77 -8.85 15.24
N THR A 130 8.35 -8.45 14.03
CA THR A 130 8.97 -8.86 12.76
C THR A 130 10.37 -8.27 12.60
N GLU A 131 11.21 -8.92 11.81
CA GLU A 131 12.57 -8.41 11.57
C GLU A 131 12.55 -7.12 10.73
N GLY A 132 11.64 -7.02 9.76
CA GLY A 132 11.46 -5.80 8.95
C GLY A 132 11.19 -4.57 9.81
N TRP A 133 10.35 -4.70 10.84
CA TRP A 133 10.12 -3.61 11.80
C TRP A 133 11.38 -3.23 12.57
N LYS A 134 12.11 -4.20 13.11
CA LYS A 134 13.33 -3.93 13.91
C LYS A 134 14.42 -3.27 13.07
N VAL A 135 14.60 -3.72 11.83
CA VAL A 135 15.55 -3.12 10.89
C VAL A 135 15.13 -1.70 10.53
N MET A 136 13.86 -1.50 10.19
CA MET A 136 13.31 -0.18 9.88
C MET A 136 13.48 0.79 11.06
N LYS A 137 13.16 0.37 12.28
CA LYS A 137 13.33 1.18 13.49
C LYS A 137 14.76 1.68 13.67
N ARG A 138 15.76 0.81 13.46
CA ARG A 138 17.18 1.19 13.58
C ARG A 138 17.60 2.16 12.48
N ALA A 139 17.11 1.96 11.27
CA ALA A 139 17.48 2.77 10.11
C ALA A 139 16.73 4.11 10.05
N ASN A 140 15.48 4.16 10.51
CA ASN A 140 14.60 5.31 10.41
C ASN A 140 13.63 5.39 11.61
N PRO A 141 14.08 5.91 12.77
CA PRO A 141 13.24 6.10 13.95
C PRO A 141 12.06 7.04 13.72
N ALA A 142 12.17 8.00 12.78
CA ALA A 142 11.07 8.91 12.46
C ALA A 142 9.88 8.17 11.82
N LEU A 143 10.14 7.16 10.99
CA LEU A 143 9.10 6.30 10.44
C LEU A 143 8.42 5.44 11.52
N GLU A 144 9.18 4.93 12.49
CA GLU A 144 8.59 4.25 13.66
C GLU A 144 7.61 5.19 14.37
N GLN A 145 8.06 6.40 14.70
CA GLN A 145 7.24 7.39 15.41
C GLN A 145 5.95 7.69 14.64
N GLU A 146 6.03 7.97 13.34
CA GLU A 146 4.87 8.25 12.48
C GLU A 146 3.84 7.10 12.50
N LEU A 147 4.32 5.85 12.43
CA LEU A 147 3.46 4.67 12.44
C LEU A 147 2.80 4.45 13.82
N VAL A 148 3.54 4.67 14.91
CA VAL A 148 3.01 4.58 16.27
C VAL A 148 1.98 5.68 16.54
N GLU A 149 2.26 6.91 16.13
CA GLU A 149 1.29 8.02 16.22
C GLU A 149 0.01 7.70 15.45
N SER A 150 0.12 7.17 14.24
CA SER A 150 -1.03 6.72 13.45
C SER A 150 -1.90 5.67 14.17
N VAL A 151 -1.27 4.78 14.94
CA VAL A 151 -1.96 3.76 15.74
C VAL A 151 -2.68 4.40 16.92
N VAL A 152 -2.00 5.28 17.68
CA VAL A 152 -2.57 6.00 18.82
C VAL A 152 -3.78 6.83 18.38
N GLU A 153 -3.64 7.60 17.31
CA GLU A 153 -4.75 8.39 16.77
C GLU A 153 -5.93 7.52 16.34
N ALA A 154 -5.67 6.38 15.70
CA ALA A 154 -6.72 5.46 15.28
C ALA A 154 -7.47 4.88 16.49
N ASP A 155 -6.77 4.55 17.57
CA ASP A 155 -7.38 4.07 18.81
C ASP A 155 -8.18 5.17 19.51
N SER A 156 -7.63 6.39 19.64
CA SER A 156 -8.36 7.54 20.20
C SER A 156 -9.64 7.83 19.41
N ARG A 157 -9.58 7.82 18.07
CA ARG A 157 -10.76 7.99 17.21
C ARG A 157 -11.79 6.88 17.42
N LYS A 158 -11.35 5.65 17.67
CA LYS A 158 -12.23 4.51 17.95
C LYS A 158 -12.92 4.66 19.31
N GLN A 159 -12.16 4.99 20.35
CA GLN A 159 -12.67 5.23 21.71
C GLN A 159 -13.70 6.36 21.71
N GLU A 160 -13.41 7.48 21.04
CA GLU A 160 -14.33 8.62 20.92
C GLU A 160 -15.65 8.22 20.23
N ARG A 161 -15.58 7.44 19.14
CA ARG A 161 -16.78 6.93 18.46
C ARG A 161 -17.60 6.03 19.38
N MET A 162 -16.94 5.17 20.16
CA MET A 162 -17.60 4.29 21.12
C MET A 162 -18.29 5.08 22.22
N ARG A 163 -17.63 6.12 22.75
CA ARG A 163 -18.21 7.03 23.75
C ARG A 163 -19.45 7.73 23.23
N LYS A 164 -19.39 8.31 22.03
CA LYS A 164 -20.55 8.96 21.38
C LYS A 164 -21.72 8.02 21.15
N ILE A 165 -21.45 6.75 20.83
CA ILE A 165 -22.51 5.74 20.68
C ILE A 165 -23.16 5.45 22.03
N GLU A 166 -22.37 5.31 23.09
CA GLU A 166 -22.89 5.03 24.43
C GLU A 166 -23.68 6.21 25.01
N GLU A 167 -23.17 7.43 24.87
CA GLU A 167 -23.89 8.66 25.24
C GLU A 167 -25.26 8.72 24.55
N ARG A 168 -25.33 8.43 23.25
CA ARG A 168 -26.61 8.41 22.50
C ARG A 168 -27.59 7.38 23.03
N LYS A 169 -27.13 6.20 23.45
CA LYS A 169 -28.01 5.19 24.07
C LYS A 169 -28.58 5.69 25.38
N VAL A 170 -27.76 6.29 26.23
CA VAL A 170 -28.19 6.86 27.52
C VAL A 170 -29.24 7.95 27.29
N TYR A 171 -29.01 8.85 26.33
CA TYR A 171 -29.99 9.88 25.96
C TYR A 171 -31.33 9.28 25.49
N LEU A 172 -31.30 8.21 24.69
CA LEU A 172 -32.51 7.54 24.23
C LEU A 172 -33.27 6.90 25.39
N GLN A 173 -32.58 6.19 26.30
CA GLN A 173 -33.19 5.62 27.49
C GLN A 173 -33.83 6.68 28.39
N LEU A 174 -33.17 7.83 28.55
CA LEU A 174 -33.71 8.94 29.31
C LEU A 174 -34.98 9.50 28.66
N TYR A 175 -34.98 9.65 27.33
CA TYR A 175 -36.15 10.08 26.58
C TYR A 175 -37.32 9.10 26.74
N GLU A 176 -37.07 7.79 26.56
CA GLU A 176 -38.09 6.75 26.73
C GLU A 176 -38.66 6.73 28.16
N ALA A 177 -37.80 6.87 29.18
CA ALA A 177 -38.24 6.94 30.57
C ALA A 177 -39.10 8.17 30.86
N MET A 178 -38.76 9.31 30.26
CA MET A 178 -39.52 10.56 30.41
C MET A 178 -40.89 10.47 29.75
N GLU A 179 -40.98 9.89 28.55
CA GLU A 179 -42.26 9.61 27.88
C GLU A 179 -43.13 8.65 28.70
N ALA A 180 -42.54 7.58 29.25
CA ALA A 180 -43.25 6.66 30.12
C ALA A 180 -43.80 7.37 31.37
N LEU A 181 -43.02 8.25 32.00
CA LEU A 181 -43.48 9.05 33.14
C LEU A 181 -44.65 9.96 32.77
N LEU A 182 -44.57 10.67 31.63
CA LEU A 182 -45.66 11.51 31.14
C LEU A 182 -46.95 10.71 30.89
N HIS A 183 -46.82 9.52 30.31
CA HIS A 183 -47.95 8.61 30.09
C HIS A 183 -48.56 8.14 31.41
N ILE A 184 -47.74 7.74 32.40
CA ILE A 184 -48.21 7.36 33.74
C ILE A 184 -48.95 8.52 34.40
N CYS A 185 -48.42 9.74 34.31
CA CYS A 185 -49.02 10.94 34.91
C CYS A 185 -50.30 11.40 34.20
N ARG A 186 -50.43 11.22 32.88
CA ARG A 186 -51.64 11.58 32.11
C ARG A 186 -52.76 10.56 32.22
N ASP A 187 -52.45 9.28 32.07
CA ASP A 187 -53.46 8.23 32.02
C ASP A 187 -53.80 7.63 33.39
N GLY A 188 -52.94 7.88 34.39
CA GLY A 188 -53.08 7.42 35.76
C GLY A 188 -53.00 5.90 35.87
N CYS A 189 -52.39 5.40 36.94
CA CYS A 189 -52.71 4.04 37.41
C CYS A 189 -54.20 4.02 37.80
N ARG A 190 -55.10 3.70 36.86
CA ARG A 190 -56.54 3.54 37.12
C ARG A 190 -56.87 2.35 38.04
N THR A 191 -55.88 1.57 38.47
CA THR A 191 -56.10 0.34 39.24
C THR A 191 -55.00 0.12 40.28
N ILE A 192 -54.99 0.90 41.37
CA ILE A 192 -54.54 0.37 42.67
C ILE A 192 -55.45 0.94 43.76
N GLY A 193 -56.52 0.21 44.05
CA GLY A 193 -57.25 0.20 45.32
C GLY A 193 -57.62 -1.26 45.61
N PRO A 194 -57.65 -1.70 46.88
CA PRO A 194 -58.03 -3.07 47.23
C PRO A 194 -59.46 -3.42 46.79
#